data_AF-A0A7Y6AG80-F1
#
_entry.id   AF-A0A7Y6AG80-F1
#
_cell.length_a   1.000
_cell.length_b   1.000
_cell.length_c   1.000
_cell.angle_alpha   90.00
_cell.angle_beta   90.00
_cell.angle_gamma   90.00
#
_symmetry.space_group_name_H-M   'P 1'
#
loop_
_entity.id
_entity.type
_entity.pdbx_description
1 polymer ?
#
loop_
_entity_poly.entity_id
_entity_poly.type
_entity_poly.pdbx_seq_one_letter_code
_entity_poly.pdbx_strand_id
1 'polypeptide(L)'
;MADPLKPPARDPETPGSAPDPEADPVRALDLEAVRTLRREAQREESDLSYLRRLLQGRIDILRAELTRRADPDAAPAGPGPAPVMEQLSEILAERRAPARGARHVTVHPPRTERYRIRIERMLADVELSDLAALS
;
A
#
# COMPACT_ATOMS: atom_id res chain seq x y z
N MET A 1 -42.48 26.80 18.83
CA MET A 1 -41.04 26.61 18.57
C MET A 1 -40.69 25.18 18.97
N ALA A 2 -40.56 24.29 17.99
CA ALA A 2 -40.23 22.88 18.20
C ALA A 2 -38.76 22.67 17.82
N ASP A 3 -38.00 22.06 18.73
CA ASP A 3 -36.58 21.74 18.57
C ASP A 3 -36.43 20.45 17.72
N PRO A 4 -35.73 20.46 16.57
CA PRO A 4 -35.57 19.30 15.73
C PRO A 4 -34.25 18.54 16.00
N LEU A 5 -34.33 17.21 15.92
CA LEU A 5 -33.25 16.21 15.96
C LEU A 5 -32.53 15.98 17.31
N LYS A 6 -33.17 15.18 18.16
CA LYS A 6 -32.43 14.23 19.01
C LYS A 6 -32.04 13.02 18.14
N PRO A 7 -30.75 12.72 17.91
CA PRO A 7 -30.36 11.50 17.20
C PRO A 7 -30.78 10.27 18.02
N PRO A 8 -31.20 9.15 17.37
CA PRO A 8 -31.58 7.95 18.11
C PRO A 8 -30.40 7.46 18.94
N ALA A 9 -30.69 7.09 20.19
CA ALA A 9 -29.73 6.45 21.06
C ALA A 9 -29.17 5.22 20.35
N ARG A 10 -27.87 5.25 20.08
CA ARG A 10 -27.14 4.10 19.55
C ARG A 10 -27.30 2.99 20.57
N ASP A 11 -27.97 1.90 20.20
CA ASP A 11 -27.94 0.66 20.97
C ASP A 11 -26.48 0.38 21.30
N PRO A 12 -26.13 0.00 22.54
CA PRO A 12 -24.80 -0.48 22.84
C PRO A 12 -24.67 -1.79 22.06
N GLU A 13 -24.16 -1.72 20.83
CA GLU A 13 -23.57 -2.84 20.13
C GLU A 13 -22.74 -3.57 21.18
N THR A 14 -23.22 -4.75 21.54
CA THR A 14 -22.51 -5.68 22.40
C THR A 14 -21.09 -5.72 21.86
N PRO A 15 -20.06 -5.30 22.62
CA PRO A 15 -18.71 -5.37 22.12
C PRO A 15 -18.51 -6.82 21.73
N GLY A 16 -18.27 -7.05 20.43
CA GLY A 16 -17.99 -8.39 19.94
C GLY A 16 -16.98 -9.01 20.88
N SER A 17 -17.37 -10.10 21.53
CA SER A 17 -16.45 -10.86 22.36
C SER A 17 -15.36 -11.34 21.41
N ALA A 18 -14.24 -10.62 21.44
CA ALA A 18 -13.05 -10.88 20.69
C ALA A 18 -11.92 -11.05 21.68
N PRO A 19 -10.97 -11.91 21.32
CA PRO A 19 -10.89 -13.29 21.78
C PRO A 19 -10.52 -13.38 23.27
N ASP A 20 -10.65 -14.57 23.87
CA ASP A 20 -9.94 -14.91 25.11
C ASP A 20 -8.74 -15.80 24.72
N PRO A 21 -7.49 -15.30 24.73
CA PRO A 21 -6.34 -16.10 24.36
C PRO A 21 -5.33 -16.06 25.52
N GLU A 22 -5.26 -17.08 26.40
CA GLU A 22 -4.20 -17.27 27.42
C GLU A 22 -3.24 -16.07 27.60
N ALA A 23 -3.68 -15.01 28.29
CA ALA A 23 -2.99 -13.72 28.43
C ALA A 23 -2.29 -13.19 27.16
N ASP A 24 -2.94 -12.29 26.41
CA ASP A 24 -2.31 -11.48 25.36
C ASP A 24 -0.88 -11.07 25.79
N PRO A 25 0.17 -11.59 25.15
CA PRO A 25 1.54 -11.48 25.65
C PRO A 25 1.98 -10.01 25.77
N VAL A 26 1.32 -9.11 25.05
CA VAL A 26 1.53 -7.66 25.17
C VAL A 26 1.06 -7.13 26.53
N ARG A 27 0.00 -7.71 27.13
CA ARG A 27 -0.51 -7.33 28.45
C ARG A 27 0.41 -7.73 29.60
N ALA A 28 1.30 -8.69 29.38
CA ALA A 28 2.32 -9.10 30.35
C ALA A 28 3.58 -8.22 30.30
N LEU A 29 3.72 -7.37 29.28
CA LEU A 29 4.87 -6.47 29.12
C LEU A 29 4.68 -5.18 29.90
N ASP A 30 5.78 -4.62 30.40
CA ASP A 30 5.77 -3.24 30.89
C ASP A 30 5.62 -2.24 29.73
N LEU A 31 5.32 -0.99 30.09
CA LEU A 31 5.08 0.07 29.11
C LEU A 31 6.30 0.36 28.21
N GLU A 32 7.52 0.16 28.71
CA GLU A 32 8.74 0.38 27.94
C GLU A 32 8.90 -0.71 26.88
N ALA A 33 8.72 -1.97 27.26
CA ALA A 33 8.75 -3.11 26.37
C ALA A 33 7.67 -3.00 25.28
N VAL A 34 6.43 -2.61 25.63
CA VAL A 34 5.38 -2.35 24.64
C VAL A 34 5.78 -1.25 23.66
N ARG A 35 6.37 -0.15 24.14
CA ARG A 35 6.81 0.95 23.27
C ARG A 35 7.95 0.53 22.34
N THR A 36 8.87 -0.30 22.83
CA THR A 36 9.97 -0.85 22.03
C THR A 36 9.44 -1.77 20.94
N LEU A 37 8.61 -2.74 21.30
CA LEU A 37 7.97 -3.67 20.36
C LEU A 37 7.15 -2.93 19.30
N ARG A 38 6.38 -1.91 19.70
CA ARG A 38 5.63 -1.06 18.78
C ARG A 38 6.54 -0.36 17.77
N ARG A 39 7.64 0.24 18.23
CA ARG A 39 8.59 0.93 17.34
C ARG A 39 9.26 -0.03 16.36
N GLU A 40 9.59 -1.24 16.81
CA GLU A 40 10.14 -2.31 15.95
C GLU A 40 9.14 -2.73 14.89
N ALA A 41 7.92 -3.09 15.31
CA ALA A 41 6.85 -3.47 14.38
C ALA A 41 6.53 -2.35 13.38
N GLN A 42 6.49 -1.09 13.81
CA GLN A 42 6.26 0.07 12.91
C GLN A 42 7.39 0.26 11.89
N ARG A 43 8.65 -0.02 12.26
CA ARG A 43 9.77 0.01 11.32
C ARG A 43 9.66 -1.10 10.29
N GLU A 44 9.38 -2.33 10.74
CA GLU A 44 9.20 -3.46 9.82
C GLU A 44 8.00 -3.28 8.89
N GLU A 45 6.88 -2.77 9.40
CA GLU A 45 5.69 -2.41 8.60
C GLU A 45 6.04 -1.37 7.53
N SER A 46 6.87 -0.38 7.88
CA SER A 46 7.30 0.67 6.96
C SER A 46 8.20 0.11 5.85
N ASP A 47 9.19 -0.72 6.22
CA ASP A 47 10.09 -1.39 5.28
C ASP A 47 9.30 -2.29 4.30
N LEU A 48 8.35 -3.08 4.80
CA LEU A 48 7.46 -3.92 3.99
C LEU A 48 6.54 -3.09 3.09
N SER A 49 5.97 -2.00 3.61
CA SER A 49 5.10 -1.12 2.83
C SER A 49 5.82 -0.44 1.68
N TYR A 50 7.10 -0.11 1.86
CA TYR A 50 7.97 0.42 0.81
C TYR A 50 8.20 -0.63 -0.29
N LEU A 51 8.63 -1.84 0.07
CA LEU A 51 8.78 -2.95 -0.89
C LEU A 51 7.47 -3.21 -1.65
N ARG A 52 6.34 -3.29 -0.94
CA ARG A 52 5.02 -3.50 -1.54
C ARG A 52 4.71 -2.43 -2.59
N ARG A 53 4.95 -1.15 -2.30
CA ARG A 53 4.64 -0.06 -3.24
C ARG A 53 5.54 -0.09 -4.48
N LEU A 54 6.82 -0.46 -4.33
CA LEU A 54 7.72 -0.62 -5.47
C LEU A 54 7.28 -1.75 -6.40
N LEU A 55 6.92 -2.90 -5.83
CA LEU A 55 6.40 -4.03 -6.61
C LEU A 55 5.09 -3.67 -7.32
N GLN A 56 4.17 -3.02 -6.61
CA GLN A 56 2.89 -2.60 -7.18
C GLN A 56 3.10 -1.68 -8.38
N GLY A 57 3.92 -0.63 -8.23
CA GLY A 57 4.18 0.31 -9.34
C GLY A 57 4.79 -0.38 -10.56
N ARG A 58 5.72 -1.31 -10.36
CA ARG A 58 6.32 -2.07 -11.47
C ARG A 58 5.32 -3.01 -12.15
N ILE A 59 4.50 -3.71 -11.38
CA ILE A 59 3.43 -4.56 -11.91
C ILE A 59 2.43 -3.72 -12.71
N ASP A 60 2.06 -2.54 -12.23
CA ASP A 60 1.10 -1.68 -12.89
C ASP A 60 1.66 -1.12 -14.22
N ILE A 61 2.95 -0.76 -14.25
CA ILE A 61 3.66 -0.38 -15.50
C ILE A 61 3.65 -1.53 -16.52
N LEU A 62 4.00 -2.75 -16.08
CA LEU A 62 4.04 -3.92 -16.97
C LEU A 62 2.64 -4.30 -17.49
N ARG A 63 1.61 -4.20 -16.64
CA ARG A 63 0.22 -4.42 -17.06
C ARG A 63 -0.24 -3.39 -18.08
N ALA A 64 0.12 -2.12 -17.89
CA ALA A 64 -0.19 -1.07 -18.85
C ALA A 64 0.47 -1.34 -20.21
N GLU A 65 1.74 -1.73 -20.23
CA GLU A 65 2.45 -2.09 -21.46
C GLU A 65 1.82 -3.30 -22.16
N LEU A 66 1.50 -4.37 -21.41
CA LEU A 66 0.83 -5.54 -21.98
C LEU A 66 -0.53 -5.19 -22.59
N THR A 67 -1.29 -4.31 -21.93
CA THR A 67 -2.60 -3.85 -22.42
C THR A 67 -2.43 -3.03 -23.71
N ARG A 68 -1.44 -2.12 -23.73
CA ARG A 68 -1.09 -1.29 -24.89
C ARG A 68 -0.74 -2.11 -26.12
N ARG A 69 0.00 -3.22 -25.94
CA ARG A 69 0.38 -4.14 -27.03
C ARG A 69 -0.79 -4.98 -27.52
N ALA A 70 -1.68 -5.39 -26.62
CA ALA A 70 -2.83 -6.21 -26.95
C ALA A 70 -3.91 -5.44 -27.72
N ASP A 71 -4.03 -4.13 -27.48
CA ASP A 71 -5.05 -3.29 -28.10
C ASP A 71 -4.44 -1.97 -28.63
N PRO A 72 -3.78 -2.01 -29.82
CA PRO A 72 -3.19 -0.83 -30.43
C PRO A 72 -4.22 0.20 -30.94
N ASP A 73 -5.51 -0.17 -31.02
CA ASP A 73 -6.57 0.68 -31.59
C ASP A 73 -7.48 1.31 -30.50
N ALA A 74 -7.42 0.88 -29.24
CA ALA A 74 -8.18 1.47 -28.12
C ALA A 74 -7.70 2.87 -27.65
N ALA A 75 -6.73 3.47 -28.34
CA ALA A 75 -6.31 4.83 -28.06
C ALA A 75 -7.42 5.83 -28.46
N PRO A 76 -7.72 6.86 -27.64
CA PRO A 76 -8.59 7.94 -28.08
C PRO A 76 -7.96 8.63 -29.29
N ALA A 77 -8.70 8.70 -30.40
CA ALA A 77 -8.38 9.33 -31.69
C ALA A 77 -7.12 10.22 -31.70
N GLY A 78 -5.97 9.59 -31.95
CA GLY A 78 -4.63 10.17 -31.99
C GLY A 78 -3.63 9.13 -32.53
N PRO A 79 -2.38 9.49 -32.88
CA PRO A 79 -1.44 8.57 -33.51
C PRO A 79 -1.00 7.48 -32.52
N GLY A 80 -1.68 6.35 -32.52
CA GLY A 80 -1.38 5.18 -31.69
C GLY A 80 -1.66 5.37 -30.19
N PRO A 81 -1.57 4.29 -29.39
CA PRO A 81 -1.70 4.40 -27.95
C PRO A 81 -0.49 5.11 -27.37
N ALA A 82 -0.74 6.13 -26.55
CA ALA A 82 0.30 6.93 -25.93
C ALA A 82 1.33 6.02 -25.21
N PRO A 83 2.63 6.31 -25.32
CA PRO A 83 3.66 5.57 -24.60
C PRO A 83 3.32 5.47 -23.10
N VAL A 84 3.60 4.32 -22.48
CA VAL A 84 3.41 4.09 -21.03
C VAL A 84 3.98 5.23 -20.17
N MET A 85 5.08 5.84 -20.63
CA MET A 85 5.72 7.00 -20.01
C MET A 85 4.79 8.22 -19.88
N GLU A 86 3.96 8.49 -20.87
CA GLU A 86 3.03 9.64 -20.88
C GLU A 86 1.86 9.43 -19.91
N GLN A 87 1.52 8.17 -19.61
CA GLN A 87 0.41 7.79 -18.74
C GLN A 87 0.84 7.43 -17.30
N LEU A 88 2.12 7.59 -16.94
CA LEU A 88 2.66 7.13 -15.64
C LEU A 88 1.89 7.67 -14.43
N SER A 89 1.47 8.93 -14.48
CA SER A 89 0.69 9.55 -13.40
C SER A 89 -0.63 8.83 -13.16
N GLU A 90 -1.30 8.40 -14.23
CA GLU A 90 -2.56 7.66 -14.18
C GLU A 90 -2.33 6.19 -13.76
N ILE A 91 -1.31 5.55 -14.33
CA ILE A 91 -0.93 4.16 -14.03
C ILE A 91 -0.59 4.00 -12.55
N LEU A 92 0.20 4.93 -11.99
CA LEU A 92 0.65 4.88 -10.60
C LEU A 92 -0.34 5.50 -9.62
N ALA A 93 -1.44 6.10 -10.09
CA ALA A 93 -2.45 6.69 -9.22
C ALA A 93 -3.06 5.64 -8.29
N GLU A 94 -2.98 5.89 -6.99
CA GLU A 94 -3.55 4.98 -5.98
C GLU A 94 -5.05 5.23 -5.84
N ARG A 95 -5.88 4.25 -6.22
CA ARG A 95 -7.31 4.23 -5.87
C ARG A 95 -7.50 3.62 -4.48
N ARG A 96 -7.28 4.43 -3.44
CA ARG A 96 -7.49 3.99 -2.05
C ARG A 96 -8.89 4.36 -1.57
N ALA A 97 -9.56 3.44 -0.88
CA ALA A 97 -10.71 3.80 -0.06
C ALA A 97 -10.26 4.79 1.04
N PRO A 98 -11.06 5.81 1.38
CA PRO A 98 -10.69 6.77 2.41
C PRO A 98 -10.41 6.03 3.72
N ALA A 99 -9.18 6.16 4.24
CA ALA A 99 -8.82 5.56 5.52
C ALA A 99 -9.59 6.24 6.65
N ARG A 100 -10.03 5.48 7.65
CA ARG A 100 -10.63 6.05 8.87
C ARG A 100 -9.51 6.65 9.74
N GLY A 101 -9.18 7.91 9.49
CA GLY A 101 -8.21 8.70 10.27
C GLY A 101 -6.82 8.83 9.63
N ALA A 102 -6.14 9.94 9.94
CA ALA A 102 -4.77 10.20 9.52
C ALA A 102 -3.77 9.71 10.58
N ARG A 103 -2.65 9.13 10.13
CA ARG A 103 -1.49 8.80 10.97
C ARG A 103 -0.25 9.49 10.43
N HIS A 104 0.71 9.78 11.32
CA HIS A 104 2.03 10.22 10.87
C HIS A 104 2.72 9.08 10.11
N VAL A 105 3.17 9.37 8.89
CA VAL A 105 3.92 8.43 8.05
C VAL A 105 5.20 9.12 7.61
N THR A 106 6.34 8.48 7.83
CA THR A 106 7.63 8.93 7.32
C THR A 106 8.03 8.06 6.15
N VAL A 107 8.12 8.63 4.95
CA VAL A 107 8.57 7.91 3.76
C VAL A 107 10.09 7.87 3.75
N HIS A 108 10.65 6.67 3.73
CA HIS A 108 12.09 6.44 3.64
C HIS A 108 12.37 5.08 3.00
N PRO A 109 13.53 4.89 2.33
CA PRO A 109 13.99 3.57 1.93
C PRO A 109 14.16 2.65 3.15
N PRO A 110 14.17 1.31 2.99
CA PRO A 110 14.18 0.41 4.12
C PRO A 110 15.40 0.64 5.00
N ARG A 111 15.21 0.54 6.31
CA ARG A 111 16.31 0.69 7.28
C ARG A 111 16.97 -0.64 7.62
N THR A 112 16.19 -1.72 7.59
CA THR A 112 16.66 -3.04 7.99
C THR A 112 17.34 -3.76 6.83
N GLU A 113 18.51 -4.33 7.09
CA GLU A 113 19.32 -5.05 6.10
C GLU A 113 18.55 -6.18 5.41
N ARG A 114 17.79 -6.97 6.20
CA ARG A 114 16.91 -8.03 5.70
C ARG A 114 15.98 -7.55 4.58
N TYR A 115 15.42 -6.35 4.69
CA TYR A 115 14.50 -5.81 3.69
C TYR A 115 15.25 -5.15 2.52
N ARG A 116 16.44 -4.58 2.74
CA ARG A 116 17.29 -4.09 1.65
C ARG A 116 17.70 -5.21 0.69
N ILE A 117 18.27 -6.29 1.22
CA ILE A 117 18.65 -7.48 0.42
C ILE A 117 17.43 -8.03 -0.33
N ARG A 118 16.27 -8.04 0.32
CA ARG A 118 15.03 -8.51 -0.32
C ARG A 118 14.61 -7.61 -1.48
N ILE A 119 14.69 -6.29 -1.33
CA ILE A 119 14.39 -5.34 -2.40
C ILE A 119 15.37 -5.52 -3.55
N GLU A 120 16.67 -5.55 -3.27
CA GLU A 120 17.70 -5.74 -4.29
C GLU A 120 17.43 -7.02 -5.09
N ARG A 121 17.19 -8.14 -4.41
CA ARG A 121 16.85 -9.40 -5.08
C ARG A 121 15.59 -9.32 -5.94
N MET A 122 14.54 -8.65 -5.46
CA MET A 122 13.26 -8.58 -6.18
C MET A 122 13.24 -7.52 -7.28
N LEU A 123 14.12 -6.53 -7.22
CA LEU A 123 14.17 -5.42 -8.18
C LEU A 123 15.39 -5.46 -9.10
N ALA A 124 16.30 -6.42 -8.94
CA ALA A 124 17.53 -6.58 -9.71
C ALA A 124 17.31 -6.66 -11.23
N ASP A 125 16.14 -7.11 -11.69
CA ASP A 125 15.87 -7.39 -13.11
C ASP A 125 15.71 -6.10 -13.95
N VAL A 126 16.74 -5.27 -14.08
CA VAL A 126 16.66 -3.96 -14.79
C VAL A 126 16.07 -4.09 -16.20
N GLU A 127 16.18 -5.26 -16.83
CA GLU A 127 15.58 -5.60 -18.12
C GLU A 127 14.06 -5.38 -18.17
N LEU A 128 13.31 -5.55 -17.07
CA LEU A 128 11.85 -5.27 -17.11
C LEU A 128 11.52 -3.77 -17.21
N SER A 129 12.52 -2.89 -17.11
CA SER A 129 12.35 -1.46 -17.34
C SER A 129 12.61 -1.06 -18.78
N ASP A 130 13.27 -1.89 -19.58
CA ASP A 130 13.36 -1.70 -21.03
C ASP A 130 12.14 -2.32 -21.71
N LEU A 131 11.04 -1.57 -21.68
CA LEU A 131 9.77 -2.02 -22.23
C LEU A 131 9.80 -2.27 -23.74
N ALA A 132 10.77 -1.74 -24.48
CA ALA A 132 10.88 -1.98 -25.92
C ALA A 132 11.62 -3.30 -26.22
N ALA A 133 12.58 -3.68 -25.38
CA ALA A 133 13.33 -4.92 -25.51
C ALA A 133 12.59 -6.17 -24.99
N LEU A 134 11.56 -6.00 -24.15
CA LEU A 134 10.72 -7.10 -23.69
C LEU A 134 9.87 -7.63 -24.85
N SER A 135 9.97 -8.92 -25.17
CA SER A 135 9.16 -9.58 -26.20
C SER A 135 7.71 -9.78 -25.81
#